data_AF-A0A9E5HE91-F1
#
_entry.id   AF-A0A9E5HE91-F1
#
_cell.length_a   1.000
_cell.length_b   1.000
_cell.length_c   1.000
_cell.angle_alpha   90.00
_cell.angle_beta   90.00
_cell.angle_gamma   90.00
#
_symmetry.space_group_name_H-M   'P 1'
#
loop_
_entity.id
_entity.type
_entity.pdbx_description
1 polymer ?
#
loop_
_entity_poly.entity_id
_entity_poly.type
_entity_poly.pdbx_seq_one_letter_code
_entity_poly.pdbx_strand_id
1 'polypeptide(L)' 'MTKIYVDADACPVKAEVEKTATRHKISVFVVSNGGIRPSQNPIVTT' A
#
# COMPACT_ATOMS: atom_id res chain seq x y z
N MET A 1 14.25 3.66 9.09
CA MET A 1 13.59 3.50 7.76
C MET A 1 12.10 3.62 7.95
N THR A 2 11.43 4.43 7.13
CA THR A 2 9.98 4.62 7.18
C THR A 2 9.27 3.51 6.42
N LYS A 3 8.17 3.00 6.95
CA LYS A 3 7.28 2.01 6.32
C LYS A 3 5.84 2.52 6.46
N ILE A 4 5.02 2.31 5.45
CA ILE A 4 3.61 2.70 5.46
C ILE A 4 2.76 1.44 5.54
N TYR A 5 1.80 1.43 6.46
CA TYR A 5 0.80 0.38 6.59
C TYR A 5 -0.55 1.00 6.23
N VAL A 6 -1.26 0.41 5.28
CA VAL A 6 -2.54 0.93 4.78
C VAL A 6 -3.59 -0.16 4.90
N ASP A 7 -4.76 0.21 5.40
CA ASP A 7 -5.90 -0.70 5.45
C ASP A 7 -6.37 -1.02 4.03
N ALA A 8 -6.64 -2.30 3.77
CA ALA A 8 -7.11 -2.74 2.48
C ALA A 8 -8.59 -2.42 2.26
N ASP A 9 -9.36 -2.36 3.35
CA ASP A 9 -10.80 -2.14 3.30
C ASP A 9 -11.15 -0.65 3.35
N ALA A 10 -12.00 -0.23 2.41
CA ALA A 10 -12.57 1.11 2.29
C ALA A 10 -11.62 2.33 2.47
N CYS A 11 -10.29 2.16 2.47
CA CYS A 11 -9.36 3.26 2.69
C CYS A 11 -9.41 4.24 1.50
N PRO A 12 -9.91 5.47 1.68
CA PRO A 12 -10.16 6.40 0.58
C PRO A 12 -8.87 6.91 -0.08
N VAL A 13 -7.73 6.73 0.59
CA VAL A 13 -6.43 7.27 0.18
C VAL A 13 -5.44 6.20 -0.32
N LYS A 14 -5.87 4.95 -0.53
CA LYS A 14 -4.96 3.85 -0.94
C LYS A 14 -4.15 4.17 -2.19
N ALA A 15 -4.78 4.76 -3.21
CA ALA A 15 -4.10 5.14 -4.46
C ALA A 15 -3.09 6.28 -4.25
N GLU A 16 -3.38 7.23 -3.35
CA GLU A 16 -2.49 8.35 -3.06
C GLU A 16 -1.29 7.93 -2.21
N VAL A 17 -1.50 7.00 -1.26
CA VAL A 17 -0.44 6.32 -0.53
C VAL A 17 0.50 5.64 -1.51
N GLU A 18 -0.03 4.83 -2.43
CA GLU A 18 0.77 4.12 -3.42
C GLU A 18 1.59 5.09 -4.29
N LYS A 19 0.96 6.13 -4.85
CA LYS A 19 1.63 7.16 -5.66
C LYS A 19 2.75 7.88 -4.89
N THR A 20 2.46 8.27 -3.66
CA THR A 20 3.40 9.03 -2.83
C THR A 20 4.57 8.17 -2.38
N ALA A 21 4.30 6.92 -1.99
CA ALA A 21 5.30 5.96 -1.57
C ALA A 21 6.23 5.57 -2.73
N THR A 22 5.71 5.40 -3.94
CA THR A 22 6.52 5.19 -5.14
C THR A 22 7.47 6.34 -5.41
N ARG A 23 6.99 7.60 -5.32
CA ARG A 23 7.83 8.78 -5.50
C ARG A 23 9.00 8.83 -4.51
N HIS A 24 8.76 8.41 -3.27
CA HIS A 24 9.75 8.46 -2.19
C HIS A 24 10.51 7.15 -1.98
N LYS A 25 10.23 6.10 -2.77
CA LYS A 25 10.82 4.75 -2.61
C LYS A 25 10.62 4.17 -1.21
N ILE A 26 9.43 4.39 -0.63
CA ILE A 26 9.07 3.91 0.72
C ILE A 26 8.20 2.67 0.60
N SER A 27 8.55 1.58 1.29
CA SER A 27 7.75 0.35 1.28
C SER A 27 6.34 0.55 1.85
N VAL A 28 5.34 -0.01 1.17
CA VAL A 28 3.93 -0.02 1.60
C VAL A 28 3.49 -1.45 1.86
N PHE A 29 2.80 -1.65 2.97
CA PHE A 29 2.15 -2.90 3.34
C PHE A 29 0.65 -2.67 3.41
N VAL A 30 -0.09 -3.36 2.55
CA VAL A 30 -1.55 -3.37 2.58
C VAL A 30 -1.97 -4.44 3.57
N VAL A 31 -2.69 -4.04 4.61
CA VAL A 31 -3.11 -4.92 5.71
C VAL A 31 -4.56 -5.30 5.49
N SER A 32 -4.85 -6.60 5.53
CA SER A 32 -6.20 -7.13 5.35
C SER A 32 -6.42 -8.37 6.21
N ASN A 33 -7.69 -8.66 6.53
CA ASN A 33 -8.09 -9.88 7.23
C ASN A 33 -8.62 -10.98 6.27
N GLY A 34 -8.33 -10.87 4.96
CA GLY A 34 -8.87 -11.74 3.93
C GLY A 34 -8.26 -11.46 2.56
N GLY A 35 -8.50 -12.32 1.56
CA GLY A 35 -7.84 -12.24 0.26
C GLY A 35 -8.08 -10.91 -0.48
N ILE A 36 -7.00 -10.19 -0.77
CA ILE A 36 -7.03 -8.97 -1.57
C ILE A 36 -6.31 -9.18 -2.89
N ARG A 37 -6.78 -8.50 -3.94
CA ARG A 37 -6.07 -8.49 -5.22
C ARG A 37 -4.71 -7.80 -5.04
N PRO A 38 -3.58 -8.46 -5.34
CA PRO A 38 -2.27 -7.85 -5.20
C PRO A 38 -2.11 -6.59 -6.05
N SER A 39 -1.36 -5.61 -5.53
CA SER A 39 -0.95 -4.45 -6.33
C SER A 39 0.12 -4.87 -7.34
N GLN A 40 0.12 -4.26 -8.53
CA GLN A 40 1.17 -4.46 -9.54
C GLN A 40 2.41 -3.62 -9.25
N ASN A 41 2.35 -2.75 -8.25
CA ASN A 41 3.44 -1.85 -7.89
C ASN A 41 4.48 -2.57 -7.04
N PRO A 42 5.76 -2.61 -7.46
CA PRO A 42 6.80 -3.36 -6.77
C PRO A 42 7.15 -2.83 -5.37
N ILE A 43 6.70 -1.62 -5.02
CA ILE A 43 6.91 -1.02 -3.70
C ILE A 43 5.79 -1.41 -2.70
N VAL A 44 4.70 -1.99 -3.20
CA VAL A 44 3.54 -2.42 -2.41
C VAL A 44 3.59 -3.92 -2.17
N THR A 45 3.40 -4.33 -0.92
CA THR A 45 3.18 -5.73 -0.50
C THR A 45 1.77 -5.86 0.05
N THR A 46 1.03 -6.87 -0.40
CA THR A 46 -0.36 -7.17 -0.04
C THR A 46 -0.46 -8.52 0.65
#